data_AF-A0A7E6FNC2-F1
#
_entry.id   AF-A0A7E6FNC2-F1
#
_cell.length_a   1.000
_cell.length_b   1.000
_cell.length_c   1.000
_cell.angle_alpha   90.00
_cell.angle_beta   90.00
_cell.angle_gamma   90.00
#
_symmetry.space_group_name_H-M   'P 1'
#
loop_
_entity.id
_entity.type
_entity.pdbx_description
1 polymer ?
#
loop_
_entity_poly.entity_id
_entity_poly.type
_entity_poly.pdbx_seq_one_letter_code
_entity_poly.pdbx_strand_id
1 'polypeptide(L)'
;MSLRLSPSDIRYTQDSIACKFRNGTTLTETISDLVKGTITPDGIPVISVYLKDGKYYSTDNRRLYVFKELQSRSQPDLKIRVHVTSAALPPSKFTTLNDGQSIKVRGPSSNNRLSMDFDDSSTDSDDFFWKDDGLYMDFDDSSTDSDDFFL
;
A
#
# COMPACT_ATOMS: atom_id res chain seq x y z
N MET A 1 -1.25 -27.85 3.01
CA MET A 1 -0.18 -28.00 4.04
C MET A 1 0.28 -26.61 4.44
N SER A 2 0.60 -26.30 5.70
CA SER A 2 1.14 -24.97 6.05
C SER A 2 2.63 -25.02 6.38
N LEU A 3 3.42 -24.10 5.80
CA LEU A 3 4.86 -23.97 6.03
C LEU A 3 5.19 -22.54 6.48
N ARG A 4 6.37 -22.34 7.07
CA ARG A 4 6.93 -20.99 7.30
C ARG A 4 8.08 -20.78 6.33
N LEU A 5 7.96 -19.76 5.49
CA LEU A 5 8.98 -19.40 4.49
C LEU A 5 9.35 -17.93 4.62
N SER A 6 10.58 -17.60 4.23
CA SER A 6 10.99 -16.22 4.05
C SER A 6 10.26 -15.65 2.82
N PRO A 7 9.70 -14.44 2.88
CA PRO A 7 9.08 -13.81 1.71
C PRO A 7 9.99 -13.79 0.49
N SER A 8 11.29 -13.53 0.68
CA SER A 8 12.32 -13.58 -0.38
C SER A 8 12.45 -14.92 -1.10
N ASP A 9 12.16 -16.05 -0.44
CA ASP A 9 12.25 -17.39 -1.04
C ASP A 9 11.04 -17.70 -1.96
N ILE A 10 9.98 -16.89 -1.88
CA ILE A 10 8.75 -17.07 -2.62
C ILE A 10 8.78 -16.20 -3.88
N ARG A 11 8.37 -16.79 -4.99
CA ARG A 11 8.37 -16.15 -6.32
C ARG A 11 6.99 -15.64 -6.69
N TYR A 12 6.98 -14.58 -7.48
CA TYR A 12 5.77 -14.05 -8.08
C TYR A 12 5.31 -14.94 -9.24
N THR A 13 4.00 -15.02 -9.45
CA THR A 13 3.43 -15.66 -10.65
C THR A 13 3.13 -14.71 -11.78
N GLN A 14 2.94 -13.42 -11.45
CA GLN A 14 2.64 -12.38 -12.41
C GLN A 14 3.82 -11.41 -12.53
N ASP A 15 4.04 -10.91 -13.74
CA ASP A 15 5.02 -9.88 -14.06
C ASP A 15 4.64 -8.49 -13.51
N SER A 16 3.36 -8.30 -13.20
CA SER A 16 2.84 -7.02 -12.73
C SER A 16 1.61 -7.15 -11.84
N ILE A 17 1.47 -6.20 -10.91
CA ILE A 17 0.35 -6.08 -9.97
C ILE A 17 -0.19 -4.66 -9.97
N ALA A 18 -1.47 -4.50 -9.59
CA ALA A 18 -2.02 -3.18 -9.30
C ALA A 18 -1.48 -2.63 -7.98
N CYS A 19 -1.32 -1.31 -7.89
CA CYS A 19 -0.94 -0.60 -6.65
C CYS A 19 -1.99 -0.65 -5.53
N LYS A 20 -3.16 -1.25 -5.79
CA LYS A 20 -4.28 -1.34 -4.85
C LYS A 20 -4.84 -2.75 -4.71
N PHE A 21 -5.32 -3.04 -3.51
CA PHE A 21 -6.16 -4.19 -3.22
C PHE A 21 -7.56 -4.01 -3.81
N ARG A 22 -8.35 -5.09 -3.85
CA ARG A 22 -9.72 -5.05 -4.41
C ARG A 22 -10.67 -4.18 -3.57
N ASN A 23 -10.36 -3.99 -2.29
CA ASN A 23 -11.09 -3.13 -1.36
C ASN A 23 -10.76 -1.63 -1.50
N GLY A 24 -9.81 -1.26 -2.36
CA GLY A 24 -9.38 0.13 -2.56
C GLY A 24 -8.13 0.54 -1.78
N THR A 25 -7.76 -0.19 -0.72
CA THR A 25 -6.54 0.07 0.06
C THR A 25 -5.30 -0.06 -0.81
N THR A 26 -4.37 0.87 -0.70
CA THR A 26 -3.11 0.81 -1.45
C THR A 26 -2.11 -0.13 -0.78
N LEU A 27 -1.21 -0.71 -1.58
CA LEU A 27 -0.13 -1.54 -1.04
C LEU A 27 0.78 -0.72 -0.11
N THR A 28 1.04 0.54 -0.46
CA THR A 28 1.90 1.44 0.29
C THR A 28 1.34 1.80 1.66
N GLU A 29 0.04 2.05 1.77
CA GLU A 29 -0.64 2.24 3.06
C GLU A 29 -0.46 1.01 3.95
N THR A 30 -0.73 -0.17 3.40
CA THR A 30 -0.60 -1.43 4.16
C THR A 30 0.84 -1.68 4.62
N ILE A 31 1.84 -1.39 3.78
CA ILE A 31 3.26 -1.46 4.17
C ILE A 31 3.56 -0.47 5.29
N SER A 32 3.07 0.76 5.17
CA SER A 32 3.29 1.80 6.18
C SER A 32 2.67 1.42 7.52
N ASP A 33 1.47 0.85 7.52
CA ASP A 33 0.79 0.40 8.73
C ASP A 33 1.50 -0.79 9.38
N LEU A 34 2.08 -1.69 8.59
CA LEU A 34 2.93 -2.78 9.12
C LEU A 34 4.21 -2.25 9.74
N VAL A 35 4.88 -1.30 9.07
CA VAL A 35 6.12 -0.69 9.55
C VAL A 35 5.89 0.10 10.83
N LYS A 36 4.75 0.81 10.92
CA LYS A 36 4.31 1.52 12.13
C LYS A 36 3.82 0.60 13.24
N GLY A 37 3.56 -0.68 12.94
CA GLY A 37 3.01 -1.65 13.89
C GLY A 37 1.51 -1.49 14.14
N THR A 38 0.81 -0.66 13.36
CA THR A 38 -0.66 -0.51 13.41
C THR A 38 -1.35 -1.83 13.07
N ILE A 39 -0.79 -2.58 12.12
CA ILE A 39 -1.23 -3.94 11.79
C ILE A 39 -0.08 -4.92 11.99
N THR A 40 -0.39 -6.11 12.45
CA THR A 40 0.60 -7.18 12.60
C THR A 40 0.67 -8.04 11.33
N PRO A 41 1.84 -8.60 10.99
CA PRO A 41 1.96 -9.52 9.85
C PRO A 41 1.05 -10.75 9.99
N ASP A 42 0.72 -11.16 11.22
CA ASP A 42 -0.24 -12.23 11.51
C ASP A 42 -1.71 -11.82 11.24
N GLY A 43 -2.02 -10.53 11.22
CA GLY A 43 -3.33 -10.01 10.84
C GLY A 43 -3.58 -10.08 9.33
N ILE A 44 -2.54 -10.29 8.52
CA ILE A 44 -2.68 -10.44 7.07
C ILE A 44 -3.09 -11.89 6.75
N PRO A 45 -4.11 -12.10 5.89
CA PRO A 45 -4.51 -13.45 5.51
C PRO A 45 -3.36 -14.26 4.90
N VAL A 46 -3.29 -15.52 5.32
CA VAL A 46 -2.26 -16.50 4.91
C VAL A 46 -2.17 -16.57 3.39
N ILE A 47 -0.95 -16.46 2.86
CA ILE A 47 -0.69 -16.57 1.41
C ILE A 47 -0.73 -18.03 0.99
N SER A 48 -1.43 -18.30 -0.11
CA SER A 48 -1.36 -19.60 -0.77
C SER A 48 -0.20 -19.63 -1.76
N VAL A 49 0.63 -20.65 -1.66
CA VAL A 49 1.76 -20.91 -2.56
C VAL A 49 1.62 -22.30 -3.15
N TYR A 50 2.22 -22.55 -4.31
CA TYR A 50 2.33 -23.88 -4.87
C TYR A 50 3.78 -24.17 -5.22
N LEU A 51 4.14 -25.45 -5.15
CA LEU A 51 5.47 -25.95 -5.44
C LEU A 51 5.54 -26.36 -6.90
N LYS A 52 6.47 -25.78 -7.65
CA LYS A 52 6.74 -26.13 -9.05
C LYS A 52 8.25 -26.10 -9.28
N ASP A 53 8.79 -27.17 -9.87
CA ASP A 53 10.22 -27.28 -10.20
C ASP A 53 11.16 -26.96 -9.01
N GLY A 54 10.76 -27.39 -7.80
CA GLY A 54 11.50 -27.14 -6.55
C GLY A 54 11.41 -25.71 -6.01
N LYS A 55 10.58 -24.84 -6.60
CA LYS A 55 10.41 -23.43 -6.24
C LYS A 55 8.97 -23.15 -5.78
N TYR A 56 8.83 -22.23 -4.83
CA TYR A 56 7.53 -21.78 -4.36
C TYR A 56 7.07 -20.55 -5.13
N TYR A 57 5.86 -20.61 -5.66
CA TYR A 57 5.24 -19.50 -6.38
C TYR A 57 3.94 -19.09 -5.69
N SER A 58 3.73 -17.78 -5.53
CA SER A 58 2.55 -17.24 -4.85
C SER A 58 1.35 -17.11 -5.79
N THR A 59 0.16 -17.47 -5.29
CA THR A 59 -1.10 -17.17 -5.97
C THR A 59 -1.57 -15.73 -5.72
N ASP A 60 -1.03 -15.08 -4.68
CA ASP A 60 -1.39 -13.72 -4.26
C ASP A 60 -0.13 -12.84 -4.23
N ASN A 61 0.19 -12.29 -5.40
CA ASN A 61 1.39 -11.49 -5.60
C ASN A 61 1.37 -10.16 -4.84
N ARG A 62 0.17 -9.60 -4.60
CA ARG A 62 0.02 -8.32 -3.89
C ARG A 62 0.39 -8.45 -2.42
N ARG A 63 -0.11 -9.48 -1.74
CA ARG A 63 0.27 -9.74 -0.34
C ARG A 63 1.75 -10.10 -0.21
N LEU A 64 2.27 -10.91 -1.15
CA LEU A 64 3.70 -11.24 -1.15
C LEU A 64 4.57 -9.98 -1.28
N TYR A 65 4.18 -9.02 -2.13
CA TYR A 65 4.89 -7.75 -2.28
C TYR A 65 4.99 -6.98 -0.96
N VAL A 66 3.86 -6.87 -0.24
CA VAL A 66 3.82 -6.21 1.07
C VAL A 66 4.80 -6.85 2.07
N PHE A 67 4.84 -8.18 2.15
CA PHE A 67 5.77 -8.87 3.05
C PHE A 67 7.24 -8.74 2.64
N LYS A 68 7.55 -8.74 1.34
CA LYS A 68 8.93 -8.51 0.86
C LYS A 68 9.40 -7.09 1.17
N GLU A 69 8.54 -6.09 1.00
CA GLU A 69 8.84 -4.71 1.39
C GLU A 69 9.04 -4.57 2.90
N LEU A 70 8.19 -5.19 3.71
CA LEU A 70 8.37 -5.21 5.17
C LEU A 70 9.68 -5.89 5.57
N GLN A 71 10.02 -7.01 4.92
CA GLN A 71 11.26 -7.72 5.15
C GLN A 71 12.48 -6.83 4.83
N SER A 72 12.43 -6.12 3.71
CA SER A 72 13.52 -5.23 3.26
C SER A 72 13.67 -3.99 4.13
N ARG A 73 12.59 -3.45 4.70
CA ARG A 73 12.60 -2.17 5.42
C ARG A 73 12.78 -2.30 6.92
N SER A 74 12.20 -3.34 7.52
CA SER A 74 12.07 -3.41 8.98
C SER A 74 12.46 -4.76 9.57
N GLN A 75 12.25 -5.88 8.87
CA GLN A 75 12.41 -7.22 9.45
C GLN A 75 13.09 -8.20 8.48
N PRO A 76 14.42 -8.18 8.34
CA PRO A 76 15.14 -9.05 7.39
C PRO A 76 14.92 -10.55 7.67
N ASP A 77 14.70 -10.93 8.93
CA ASP A 77 14.47 -12.32 9.35
C ASP A 77 12.98 -12.74 9.35
N LEU A 78 12.10 -11.94 8.74
CA LEU A 78 10.66 -12.21 8.69
C LEU A 78 10.37 -13.57 8.04
N LYS A 79 9.65 -14.43 8.76
CA LYS A 79 9.10 -15.68 8.23
C LYS A 79 7.59 -15.64 8.28
N ILE A 80 6.95 -15.79 7.13
CA ILE A 80 5.50 -15.76 7.01
C ILE A 80 4.94 -17.18 6.93
N ARG A 81 3.74 -17.36 7.51
CA ARG A 81 2.99 -18.60 7.34
C ARG A 81 2.39 -18.62 5.93
N VAL A 82 2.64 -19.70 5.20
CA VAL A 82 2.09 -19.93 3.86
C VAL A 82 1.33 -21.25 3.81
N HIS A 83 0.31 -21.31 2.97
CA HIS A 83 -0.41 -22.53 2.65
C HIS A 83 0.12 -23.10 1.33
N VAL A 84 0.86 -24.20 1.41
CA VAL A 84 1.35 -24.96 0.26
C VAL A 84 0.21 -25.81 -0.30
N THR A 85 -0.08 -25.57 -1.58
CA THR A 85 -1.07 -26.26 -2.38
C THR A 85 -0.33 -27.09 -3.45
N SER A 86 -0.70 -28.37 -3.59
CA SER A 86 -0.13 -29.27 -4.60
C SER A 86 -0.77 -29.12 -5.98
N ALA A 87 -1.87 -28.36 -6.08
CA ALA A 87 -2.53 -28.09 -7.35
C ALA A 87 -1.63 -27.25 -8.27
N ALA A 88 -1.39 -27.76 -9.47
CA ALA A 88 -0.71 -27.01 -10.51
C ALA A 88 -1.55 -25.80 -10.90
N LEU A 89 -0.98 -24.59 -10.84
CA LEU A 89 -1.63 -23.43 -11.43
C LEU A 89 -1.67 -23.60 -12.96
N PRO A 90 -2.77 -23.19 -13.62
CA PRO A 90 -2.81 -23.20 -15.06
C PRO A 90 -1.71 -22.29 -15.63
N PRO A 91 -1.04 -22.69 -16.73
CA PRO A 91 0.06 -21.94 -17.32
C PRO A 91 -0.34 -20.50 -17.70
N SER A 92 -1.62 -20.25 -17.98
CA SER A 92 -2.18 -18.92 -18.25
C SER A 92 -2.04 -17.91 -17.10
N LYS A 93 -1.75 -18.36 -15.87
CA LYS A 93 -1.49 -17.49 -14.71
C LYS A 93 -0.03 -17.12 -14.53
N PHE A 94 0.87 -17.74 -15.28
CA PHE A 94 2.29 -17.39 -15.28
C PHE A 94 2.53 -16.33 -16.36
N THR A 95 2.56 -15.06 -15.96
CA THR A 95 2.94 -13.97 -16.88
C THR A 95 4.38 -13.51 -16.67
N THR A 96 5.08 -14.03 -15.66
CA THR A 96 6.47 -13.66 -15.36
C THR A 96 7.45 -14.15 -16.41
N LEU A 97 8.22 -13.21 -16.98
CA LEU A 97 9.34 -13.49 -17.89
C LEU A 97 10.70 -13.61 -17.17
N ASN A 98 10.77 -13.24 -15.89
CA ASN A 98 11.97 -13.18 -15.05
C ASN A 98 12.03 -14.27 -13.97
N ASP A 99 11.31 -15.37 -14.17
CA ASP A 99 11.16 -16.45 -13.18
C ASP A 99 10.51 -15.98 -11.85
N GLY A 100 9.78 -14.87 -11.87
CA GLY A 100 9.02 -14.36 -10.72
C GLY A 100 9.86 -13.67 -9.64
N GLN A 101 11.04 -13.19 -9.98
CA GLN A 101 11.96 -12.56 -9.03
C GLN A 101 11.56 -11.13 -8.67
N SER A 102 11.08 -10.37 -9.65
CA SER A 102 10.58 -9.00 -9.47
C SER A 102 9.21 -8.82 -10.10
N ILE A 103 8.49 -7.79 -9.66
CA ILE A 103 7.14 -7.49 -10.12
C ILE A 103 6.98 -5.99 -10.34
N LYS A 104 6.36 -5.59 -11.45
CA LYS A 104 6.06 -4.18 -11.75
C LYS A 104 4.74 -3.78 -11.10
N VAL A 105 4.77 -2.81 -10.19
CA VAL A 105 3.55 -2.20 -9.63
C VAL A 105 3.03 -1.17 -10.64
N ARG A 106 1.83 -1.40 -11.17
CA ARG A 106 1.16 -0.46 -12.08
C ARG A 106 0.53 0.66 -11.24
N GLY A 107 0.86 1.91 -11.58
CA GLY A 107 0.24 3.10 -11.00
C GLY A 107 -1.26 3.18 -11.27
N PRO A 108 -1.99 4.09 -10.61
CA PRO A 108 -3.41 4.25 -10.84
C PRO A 108 -3.65 4.57 -12.32
N SER A 109 -4.45 3.74 -13.01
CA SER A 109 -4.98 4.12 -14.32
C SER A 109 -5.76 5.41 -14.14
N SER A 110 -5.33 6.47 -14.82
CA SER A 110 -6.00 7.77 -14.94
C SER A 110 -7.30 7.68 -15.76
N ASN A 111 -8.12 6.65 -15.53
CA ASN A 111 -9.41 6.45 -16.19
C ASN A 111 -10.59 7.01 -15.38
N ASN A 112 -10.32 8.05 -14.59
CA ASN A 112 -11.28 9.08 -14.26
C ASN A 112 -10.48 10.37 -14.16
N ARG A 113 -10.35 11.06 -15.30
CA ARG A 113 -10.24 12.52 -15.29
C ARG A 113 -11.49 13.00 -14.56
N LEU A 114 -11.39 13.19 -13.24
CA LEU A 114 -12.19 14.24 -12.63
C LEU A 114 -11.93 15.46 -13.50
N SER A 115 -13.00 16.00 -14.07
CA SER A 115 -13.03 17.34 -14.64
C SER A 115 -12.49 18.27 -13.57
N MET A 116 -11.18 18.50 -13.60
CA MET A 116 -10.61 19.75 -13.14
C MET A 116 -11.15 20.76 -14.14
N ASP A 117 -12.27 21.36 -13.78
CA ASP A 117 -12.71 22.62 -14.37
C ASP A 117 -11.58 23.60 -14.10
N PHE A 118 -10.72 23.72 -15.11
CA PHE A 118 -9.68 24.70 -15.21
C PHE A 118 -10.42 26.02 -15.44
N ASP A 119 -10.81 26.68 -14.36
CA ASP A 119 -11.22 28.07 -14.42
C ASP A 119 -9.95 28.88 -14.73
N ASP A 120 -9.80 29.13 -16.03
CA ASP A 120 -8.77 29.97 -16.60
C ASP A 120 -9.08 31.42 -16.23
N SER A 121 -8.60 31.84 -15.07
CA SER A 121 -8.32 33.25 -14.83
C SER A 121 -6.94 33.37 -14.19
N SER A 122 -5.95 33.47 -15.08
CA SER A 122 -4.60 33.95 -14.82
C SER A 122 -4.58 35.14 -13.84
N THR A 123 -3.96 34.95 -12.68
CA THR A 123 -3.08 35.94 -12.01
C THR A 123 -2.31 35.16 -10.95
N ASP A 124 -1.08 34.75 -11.23
CA ASP A 124 0.16 35.52 -11.08
C ASP A 124 0.79 35.21 -9.72
N SER A 125 1.88 34.44 -9.82
CA SER A 125 3.06 34.40 -8.95
C SER A 125 2.90 34.20 -7.44
N ASP A 126 3.80 33.34 -6.95
CA ASP A 126 4.35 33.30 -5.60
C ASP A 126 3.77 32.30 -4.58
N ASP A 127 4.72 31.51 -4.10
CA ASP A 127 4.84 30.94 -2.77
C ASP A 127 3.97 29.74 -2.39
N PHE A 128 4.56 28.55 -2.26
CA PHE A 128 5.25 28.05 -1.05
C PHE A 128 4.33 27.98 0.18
N PHE A 129 4.43 26.84 0.90
CA PHE A 129 3.98 26.64 2.29
C PHE A 129 2.49 26.26 2.43
N TRP A 130 2.06 25.28 3.24
CA TRP A 130 2.38 24.96 4.64
C TRP A 130 2.22 23.43 4.86
N LYS A 131 3.16 22.73 5.50
CA LYS A 131 3.34 22.58 6.97
C LYS A 131 2.18 21.86 7.66
N ASP A 132 2.39 20.55 7.84
CA ASP A 132 2.58 19.89 9.14
C ASP A 132 2.23 20.70 10.42
N ASP A 133 1.55 19.98 11.33
CA ASP A 133 1.37 20.19 12.77
C ASP A 133 0.53 21.38 13.26
N GLY A 134 -0.55 21.09 13.99
CA GLY A 134 -1.13 22.10 14.88
C GLY A 134 -2.46 21.71 15.53
N LEU A 135 -2.38 21.32 16.79
CA LEU A 135 -3.47 21.03 17.72
C LEU A 135 -4.54 22.13 17.78
N TYR A 136 -5.79 21.68 17.85
CA TYR A 136 -6.96 22.46 18.23
C TYR A 136 -6.97 22.63 19.77
N MET A 137 -6.87 23.86 20.26
CA MET A 137 -7.28 24.27 21.60
C MET A 137 -7.79 25.71 21.49
N ASP A 138 -9.11 25.86 21.43
CA ASP A 138 -9.78 27.15 21.53
C ASP A 138 -9.56 27.72 22.94
N PHE A 139 -8.82 28.82 23.03
CA PHE A 139 -8.86 29.69 24.20
C PHE A 139 -9.92 30.75 23.90
N ASP A 140 -11.08 30.58 24.52
CA ASP A 140 -12.12 31.61 24.60
C ASP A 140 -11.57 32.71 25.52
N ASP A 141 -11.14 33.83 24.95
CA ASP A 141 -10.90 35.05 25.73
C ASP A 141 -11.59 36.25 25.08
N SER A 142 -12.35 36.87 25.97
CA SER A 142 -13.20 38.04 25.88
C SER A 142 -12.50 39.30 25.34
N SER A 143 -13.24 40.08 24.55
CA SER A 143 -13.45 41.52 24.77
C SER A 143 -14.27 42.12 23.63
N THR A 144 -15.59 42.29 23.84
CA THR A 144 -16.34 43.32 23.10
C THR A 144 -16.11 44.62 23.84
N ASP A 145 -15.31 45.48 23.22
CA ASP A 145 -15.10 46.85 23.68
C ASP A 145 -16.38 47.68 23.47
N SER A 146 -16.55 48.61 24.39
CA SER A 146 -17.60 49.63 24.46
C SER A 146 -17.49 50.54 23.22
N ASP A 147 -18.51 51.19 22.67
CA ASP A 147 -19.53 52.07 23.24
C ASP A 147 -20.58 52.32 22.13
N ASP A 148 -21.86 52.44 22.47
CA ASP A 148 -22.65 53.57 21.95
C ASP A 148 -23.96 53.75 22.73
N PHE A 149 -24.04 54.93 23.31
CA PHE A 149 -25.08 55.48 24.17
C PHE A 149 -26.03 56.36 23.33
N PHE A 150 -27.22 56.65 23.87
CA PHE A 150 -28.35 57.41 23.33
C PHE A 150 -29.33 56.58 22.47
N LEU A 151 -30.62 56.46 22.78
CA LEU A 151 -31.55 57.34 23.51
C LEU A 151 -32.71 56.53 24.09
#